data_AF-A0A920P7I1-F1
#
_entry.id   AF-A0A920P7I1-F1
#
_cell.length_a   1.000
_cell.length_b   1.000
_cell.length_c   1.000
_cell.angle_alpha   90.00
_cell.angle_beta   90.00
_cell.angle_gamma   90.00
#
_symmetry.space_group_name_H-M   'P 1'
#
loop_
_entity.id
_entity.type
_entity.pdbx_description
1 polymer ?
#
loop_
_entity_poly.entity_id
_entity_poly.type
_entity_poly.pdbx_seq_one_letter_code
_entity_poly.pdbx_strand_id
1 'polypeptide(L)'
;MKNKIYSSFDEAVSDIPDGSTVMSPGFGQVGVPRNLLAALNRQGAKQLTAVSNNAGTLDEKIDIGTLIEAGQVKKMICAFTAPTHPSQVTPFVRMYNNDEIDAELFSSRNPSGENACSCSRYRRILHSYKCRHRTGRRKRAP
;
A
#
# COMPACT_ATOMS: atom_id res chain seq x y z
N MET A 1 22.99 3.58 -16.91
CA MET A 1 21.90 3.16 -15.99
C MET A 1 21.34 4.44 -15.38
N LYS A 2 20.03 4.72 -15.40
CA LYS A 2 19.50 5.93 -14.75
C LYS A 2 19.74 5.83 -13.24
N ASN A 3 20.22 6.91 -12.62
CA ASN A 3 20.30 7.01 -11.17
C ASN A 3 18.87 6.92 -10.59
N LYS A 4 18.69 6.17 -9.51
CA LYS A 4 17.40 5.94 -8.84
C LYS A 4 17.40 6.40 -7.38
N ILE A 5 18.46 7.10 -6.98
CA ILE A 5 18.59 7.70 -5.67
C ILE A 5 18.07 9.13 -5.82
N TYR A 6 17.03 9.43 -5.04
CA TYR A 6 16.43 10.77 -4.95
C TYR A 6 17.02 11.50 -3.75
N SER A 7 17.05 12.83 -3.82
CA SER A 7 17.60 13.67 -2.75
C SER A 7 16.66 13.76 -1.53
N SER A 8 15.36 13.52 -1.72
CA SER A 8 14.35 13.51 -0.66
C SER A 8 13.20 12.55 -0.96
N PHE A 9 12.38 12.24 0.06
CA PHE A 9 11.16 11.47 -0.12
C PHE A 9 10.09 12.23 -0.91
N ASP A 10 10.04 13.56 -0.78
CA ASP A 10 9.10 14.40 -1.53
C ASP A 10 9.41 14.40 -3.04
N GLU A 11 10.69 14.44 -3.40
CA GLU A 11 11.12 14.30 -4.80
C GLU A 11 10.72 12.92 -5.35
N ALA A 12 10.88 11.87 -4.54
CA ALA A 12 10.59 10.50 -4.95
C ALA A 12 9.11 10.22 -5.25
N VAL A 13 8.17 11.01 -4.71
CA VAL A 13 6.73 10.84 -4.91
C VAL A 13 6.10 11.94 -5.77
N SER A 14 6.89 12.94 -6.18
CA SER A 14 6.40 14.15 -6.86
C SER A 14 5.67 13.91 -8.18
N ASP A 15 5.94 12.78 -8.84
CA ASP A 15 5.38 12.38 -10.13
C ASP A 15 4.15 11.47 -10.02
N ILE A 16 3.57 11.30 -8.83
CA ILE A 16 2.36 10.50 -8.61
C ILE A 16 1.11 11.38 -8.82
N PRO A 17 0.36 11.22 -9.92
CA PRO A 17 -0.87 11.99 -10.15
C PRO A 17 -2.06 11.44 -9.36
N ASP A 18 -3.12 12.23 -9.28
CA ASP A 18 -4.45 11.79 -8.83
C ASP A 18 -4.92 10.57 -9.62
N GLY A 19 -5.70 9.69 -8.97
CA GLY A 19 -6.20 8.47 -9.58
C GLY A 19 -5.16 7.35 -9.68
N SER A 20 -3.93 7.57 -9.22
CA SER A 20 -2.89 6.56 -9.22
C SER A 20 -3.23 5.37 -8.34
N THR A 21 -2.74 4.20 -8.73
CA THR A 21 -2.74 3.02 -7.85
C THR A 21 -1.40 2.94 -7.13
N VAL A 22 -1.43 2.89 -5.80
CA VAL A 22 -0.24 2.83 -4.95
C VAL A 22 -0.25 1.55 -4.13
N MET A 23 0.90 0.88 -4.01
CA MET A 23 1.03 -0.33 -3.20
C MET A 23 1.93 -0.07 -2.00
N SER A 24 1.40 -0.30 -0.80
CA SER A 24 2.17 -0.23 0.45
C SER A 24 2.44 -1.65 0.94
N PRO A 25 3.71 -2.11 0.89
CA PRO A 25 4.09 -3.36 1.51
C PRO A 25 4.02 -3.25 3.04
N GLY A 26 3.86 -4.39 3.70
CA GLY A 26 3.89 -4.49 5.15
C GLY A 26 2.84 -5.45 5.70
N PHE A 27 3.06 -5.89 6.93
CA PHE A 27 2.12 -6.71 7.70
C PHE A 27 1.94 -6.07 9.08
N GLY A 28 0.77 -5.50 9.33
CA GLY A 28 0.60 -4.58 10.46
C GLY A 28 1.62 -3.44 10.39
N GLN A 29 2.46 -3.31 11.43
CA GLN A 29 3.45 -2.23 11.55
C GLN A 29 4.83 -2.53 10.93
N VAL A 30 5.06 -3.77 10.46
CA VAL A 30 6.37 -4.22 9.98
C VAL A 30 6.48 -4.04 8.47
N GLY A 31 7.56 -3.40 8.00
CA GLY A 31 7.86 -3.23 6.57
C GLY A 31 7.12 -2.09 5.87
N VAL A 32 6.40 -1.24 6.62
CA VAL A 32 5.65 -0.09 6.09
C VAL A 32 6.62 1.03 5.70
N PRO A 33 6.55 1.58 4.46
CA PRO A 33 7.43 2.65 3.99
C PRO A 33 6.98 4.04 4.49
N ARG A 34 7.06 4.24 5.82
CA ARG A 34 6.46 5.40 6.51
C ARG A 34 6.85 6.75 5.94
N ASN A 35 8.13 6.95 5.62
CA ASN A 35 8.61 8.23 5.10
C ASN A 35 8.05 8.55 3.71
N LEU A 36 7.87 7.53 2.87
CA LEU A 36 7.24 7.70 1.55
C LEU A 36 5.74 7.95 1.68
N LEU A 37 5.05 7.26 2.59
CA LEU A 37 3.64 7.52 2.86
C LEU A 37 3.42 8.92 3.44
N ALA A 38 4.30 9.38 4.34
CA ALA A 38 4.26 10.74 4.87
C ALA A 38 4.50 11.78 3.77
N ALA A 39 5.45 11.52 2.85
CA ALA A 39 5.68 12.39 1.70
C ALA A 39 4.48 12.42 0.75
N LEU A 40 3.89 11.27 0.44
CA LEU A 40 2.68 11.16 -0.40
C LEU A 40 1.47 11.86 0.25
N ASN A 41 1.35 11.79 1.57
CA ASN A 41 0.33 12.53 2.32
C ASN A 41 0.52 14.05 2.16
N ARG A 42 1.76 14.54 2.29
CA ARG A 42 2.07 15.97 2.06
C ARG A 42 1.91 16.39 0.61
N GLN A 43 2.28 15.52 -0.33
CA GLN A 43 2.15 15.75 -1.77
C GLN A 43 0.68 15.93 -2.18
N GLY A 44 -0.23 15.24 -1.50
CA GLY A 44 -1.67 15.52 -1.57
C GLY A 44 -2.41 14.89 -2.75
N ALA A 45 -1.81 13.91 -3.45
CA ALA A 45 -2.50 13.19 -4.51
C ALA A 45 -3.78 12.52 -4.00
N LYS A 46 -4.87 12.65 -4.76
CA LYS A 46 -6.22 12.19 -4.39
C LYS A 46 -6.74 11.09 -5.31
N GLN A 47 -7.91 10.56 -4.97
CA GLN A 47 -8.59 9.49 -5.72
C GLN A 47 -7.72 8.24 -5.89
N LEU A 48 -6.82 7.99 -4.94
CA LEU A 48 -5.88 6.89 -5.02
C LEU A 48 -6.59 5.54 -4.86
N THR A 49 -6.10 4.54 -5.59
CA THR A 49 -6.39 3.14 -5.27
C THR A 49 -5.21 2.58 -4.47
N ALA A 50 -5.43 2.28 -3.20
CA ALA A 50 -4.37 1.77 -2.32
C ALA A 50 -4.44 0.24 -2.22
N VAL A 51 -3.30 -0.40 -2.36
CA VAL A 51 -3.13 -1.86 -2.25
C VAL A 51 -2.20 -2.17 -1.08
N SER A 52 -2.68 -2.92 -0.11
CA SER A 52 -1.91 -3.29 1.07
C SER A 52 -2.45 -4.56 1.72
N ASN A 53 -1.71 -5.16 2.65
CA ASN A 53 -2.25 -6.31 3.37
C ASN A 53 -3.38 -5.90 4.33
N ASN A 54 -3.23 -4.75 4.99
CA ASN A 54 -4.15 -4.20 5.98
C ASN A 54 -4.62 -2.80 5.59
N ALA A 55 -5.84 -2.42 5.97
CA ALA A 55 -6.42 -1.10 5.67
C ALA A 55 -6.01 0.03 6.65
N GLY A 56 -4.78 -0.03 7.16
CA GLY A 56 -4.30 0.87 8.22
C GLY A 56 -4.64 0.38 9.63
N THR A 57 -4.17 1.13 10.61
CA THR A 57 -4.28 0.82 12.04
C THR A 57 -4.70 2.05 12.84
N LEU A 58 -4.91 1.90 14.15
CA LEU A 58 -5.14 3.01 15.09
C LEU A 58 -3.84 3.48 15.80
N ASP A 59 -2.68 3.06 15.32
CA ASP A 59 -1.38 3.48 15.88
C ASP A 59 -1.10 4.94 15.46
N GLU A 60 -0.29 5.68 16.23
CA GLU A 60 0.11 7.06 15.92
C GLU A 60 1.09 7.14 14.74
N LYS A 61 1.60 6.00 14.28
CA LYS A 61 2.58 5.93 13.20
C LYS A 61 1.92 6.00 11.83
N ILE A 62 2.56 6.74 10.92
CA ILE A 62 2.14 6.86 9.52
C ILE A 62 2.02 5.48 8.85
N ASP A 63 0.84 5.20 8.31
CA ASP A 63 0.54 4.03 7.49
C ASP A 63 -0.49 4.39 6.38
N ILE A 64 -1.09 3.39 5.72
CA ILE A 64 -2.12 3.63 4.70
C ILE A 64 -3.37 4.29 5.28
N GLY A 65 -3.70 4.01 6.55
CA GLY A 65 -4.80 4.64 7.29
C GLY A 65 -4.65 6.15 7.35
N THR A 66 -3.42 6.68 7.37
CA THR A 66 -3.16 8.13 7.28
C THR A 66 -3.66 8.73 5.97
N LEU A 67 -3.42 8.07 4.83
CA LEU A 67 -3.90 8.55 3.54
C LEU A 67 -5.42 8.42 3.42
N ILE A 68 -6.00 7.37 4.01
CA ILE A 68 -7.45 7.18 4.08
C ILE A 68 -8.08 8.33 4.89
N GLU A 69 -7.56 8.60 6.09
CA GLU A 69 -8.03 9.68 6.95
C GLU A 69 -7.90 11.07 6.31
N ALA A 70 -6.85 11.28 5.51
CA ALA A 70 -6.67 12.50 4.71
C ALA A 70 -7.63 12.61 3.52
N GLY A 71 -8.50 11.61 3.27
CA GLY A 71 -9.42 11.58 2.13
C GLY A 71 -8.72 11.41 0.78
N GLN A 72 -7.49 10.90 0.77
CA GLN A 72 -6.70 10.72 -0.45
C GLN A 72 -7.02 9.42 -1.19
N VAL A 73 -7.63 8.44 -0.51
CA VAL A 73 -7.90 7.10 -1.06
C VAL A 73 -9.37 6.94 -1.40
N LYS A 74 -9.67 6.59 -2.65
CA LYS A 74 -11.03 6.29 -3.14
C LYS A 74 -11.35 4.81 -3.09
N LYS A 75 -10.35 3.95 -3.28
CA LYS A 75 -10.52 2.49 -3.27
C LYS A 75 -9.41 1.80 -2.50
N MET A 76 -9.78 0.86 -1.65
CA MET A 76 -8.87 -0.03 -0.93
C MET A 76 -8.93 -1.44 -1.48
N ILE A 77 -7.76 -2.02 -1.73
CA ILE A 77 -7.60 -3.43 -2.09
C ILE A 77 -6.74 -4.06 -1.00
N CYS A 78 -7.34 -4.88 -0.14
CA CYS A 78 -6.61 -5.48 0.98
C CYS A 78 -7.11 -6.89 1.36
N ALA A 79 -6.25 -7.61 2.07
CA ALA A 79 -6.58 -8.96 2.54
C ALA A 79 -7.30 -8.94 3.90
N PHE A 80 -7.03 -7.92 4.72
CA PHE A 80 -7.63 -7.75 6.03
C PHE A 80 -8.10 -6.30 6.21
N THR A 81 -9.41 -6.11 6.26
CA THR A 81 -10.08 -4.81 6.44
C THR A 81 -10.41 -4.51 7.90
N ALA A 82 -10.57 -5.55 8.73
CA ALA A 82 -11.02 -5.40 10.11
C ALA A 82 -9.86 -5.07 11.09
N PRO A 83 -10.12 -4.26 12.13
CA PRO A 83 -9.19 -4.05 13.22
C PRO A 83 -9.05 -5.31 14.09
N THR A 84 -8.02 -5.34 14.94
CA THR A 84 -7.75 -6.47 15.84
C THR A 84 -8.77 -6.63 16.96
N HIS A 85 -9.53 -5.57 17.29
CA HIS A 85 -10.58 -5.61 18.29
C HIS A 85 -11.89 -5.01 17.75
N PRO A 86 -13.07 -5.62 17.97
CA PRO A 86 -14.34 -5.19 17.37
C PRO A 86 -14.82 -3.81 17.82
N SER A 87 -14.37 -3.32 18.98
CA SER A 87 -14.71 -1.97 19.46
C SER A 87 -13.90 -0.86 18.78
N GLN A 88 -12.90 -1.20 17.97
CA GLN A 88 -12.07 -0.24 17.28
C GLN A 88 -12.71 0.16 15.96
N VAL A 89 -12.77 1.47 15.69
CA VAL A 89 -13.25 2.01 14.42
C VAL A 89 -12.08 2.72 13.75
N THR A 90 -11.48 2.08 12.76
CA THR A 90 -10.40 2.69 11.95
C THR A 90 -10.98 3.71 10.97
N PRO A 91 -10.15 4.64 10.45
CA PRO A 91 -10.58 5.54 9.38
C PRO A 91 -11.22 4.80 8.20
N PHE A 92 -10.65 3.65 7.82
CA PHE A 92 -11.21 2.79 6.78
C PHE A 92 -12.63 2.31 7.12
N VAL A 93 -12.85 1.71 8.30
CA VAL A 93 -14.18 1.18 8.67
C VAL A 93 -15.22 2.29 8.69
N ARG A 94 -14.87 3.46 9.24
CA ARG A 94 -15.76 4.63 9.27
C ARG A 94 -16.14 5.07 7.85
N MET A 95 -15.16 5.30 6.98
CA MET A 95 -15.41 5.79 5.63
C MET A 95 -16.10 4.75 4.73
N TYR A 96 -15.80 3.46 4.93
CA TYR A 96 -16.45 2.38 4.20
C TYR A 96 -17.93 2.29 4.56
N ASN A 97 -18.27 2.42 5.85
CA ASN A 97 -19.67 2.41 6.30
C ASN A 97 -20.46 3.66 5.85
N ASN A 98 -19.78 4.73 5.46
CA ASN A 98 -20.37 5.96 4.94
C ASN A 98 -20.42 6.01 3.41
N ASP A 99 -20.07 4.93 2.71
CA ASP A 99 -19.96 4.86 1.25
C ASP A 99 -18.94 5.88 0.65
N GLU A 100 -17.97 6.33 1.45
CA GLU A 100 -16.94 7.29 1.03
C GLU A 100 -15.73 6.61 0.35
N ILE A 101 -15.53 5.31 0.60
CA ILE A 101 -14.41 4.52 0.06
C ILE A 101 -14.89 3.15 -0.40
N ASP A 102 -14.46 2.74 -1.60
CA ASP A 102 -14.73 1.40 -2.13
C ASP A 102 -13.72 0.38 -1.57
N ALA A 103 -14.11 -0.89 -1.47
CA ALA A 103 -13.25 -1.95 -0.97
C ALA A 103 -13.34 -3.24 -1.80
N GLU A 104 -12.18 -3.78 -2.16
CA GLU A 104 -12.05 -5.09 -2.79
C GLU A 104 -11.20 -6.00 -1.90
N LEU A 105 -11.80 -7.09 -1.43
CA LEU A 105 -11.10 -8.09 -0.63
C LEU A 105 -10.40 -9.10 -1.55
N PHE A 106 -9.15 -9.43 -1.25
CA PHE A 106 -8.46 -10.54 -1.90
C PHE A 106 -7.89 -11.51 -0.87
N SER A 107 -7.87 -12.81 -1.19
CA SER A 107 -7.24 -13.81 -0.32
C SER A 107 -5.77 -13.46 -0.09
N SER A 108 -5.32 -13.38 1.18
CA SER A 108 -3.93 -13.05 1.53
C SER A 108 -2.89 -13.97 0.88
N ARG A 109 -3.32 -15.18 0.49
CA ARG A 109 -2.47 -16.21 -0.11
C ARG A 109 -3.02 -16.64 -1.47
N ASN A 110 -2.14 -16.73 -2.46
CA ASN A 110 -2.48 -17.37 -3.73
C ASN A 110 -2.37 -18.91 -3.62
N PRO A 111 -2.90 -19.68 -4.58
CA PRO A 111 -2.82 -21.15 -4.56
C PRO A 111 -1.38 -21.70 -4.52
N SER A 112 -0.40 -20.92 -4.99
CA SER A 112 1.03 -21.24 -4.91
C SER A 112 1.69 -20.89 -3.55
N GLY A 113 0.92 -20.39 -2.59
CA GLY A 113 1.38 -20.12 -1.24
C GLY A 113 2.09 -18.77 -1.02
N GLU A 114 2.16 -17.91 -2.04
CA GLU A 114 2.75 -16.57 -1.97
C GLU A 114 1.76 -15.52 -1.46
N ASN A 115 2.27 -14.43 -0.86
CA ASN A 115 1.46 -13.28 -0.46
C ASN A 115 0.76 -12.71 -1.69
N ALA A 116 -0.56 -12.63 -1.70
CA ALA A 116 -1.30 -12.20 -2.88
C ALA A 116 -1.06 -10.73 -3.28
N CYS A 117 -0.65 -9.85 -2.34
CA CYS A 117 -0.09 -8.53 -2.66
C CYS A 117 1.15 -8.59 -3.56
N SER A 118 1.93 -9.69 -3.49
CA SER A 118 3.11 -9.90 -4.33
C SER A 118 2.80 -10.57 -5.68
N CYS A 119 1.54 -10.96 -5.89
CA CYS A 119 1.10 -11.75 -7.04
C CYS A 119 1.11 -10.93 -8.34
N SER A 120 1.33 -11.60 -9.47
CA SER A 120 1.52 -10.97 -10.79
C SER A 120 0.37 -10.06 -11.25
N ARG A 121 -0.85 -10.26 -10.71
CA ARG A 121 -2.03 -9.43 -10.95
C ARG A 121 -1.82 -7.97 -10.50
N TYR A 122 -1.08 -7.75 -9.42
CA TYR A 122 -0.77 -6.42 -8.87
C TYR A 122 0.68 -5.97 -9.20
N ARG A 123 1.47 -6.78 -9.92
CA ARG A 123 2.85 -6.43 -10.36
C ARG A 123 2.92 -5.20 -11.27
N ARG A 124 1.82 -4.81 -11.91
CA ARG A 124 1.75 -3.57 -12.72
C ARG A 124 1.66 -2.29 -11.89
N ILE A 125 1.42 -2.39 -10.58
CA ILE A 125 1.17 -1.25 -9.69
C ILE A 125 2.46 -0.66 -9.08
N LEU A 126 3.62 -1.26 -9.35
CA LEU A 126 4.95 -0.69 -9.08
C LEU A 126 5.72 -0.36 -10.38
N HIS A 127 5.04 0.02 -11.46
CA HIS A 127 5.74 0.35 -12.72
C HIS A 127 6.31 1.76 -12.81
N SER A 128 6.10 2.62 -11.80
CA SER A 128 6.85 3.88 -11.65
C SER A 128 8.27 3.64 -11.10
N TYR A 129 8.49 2.54 -10.38
CA TYR A 129 9.83 2.12 -9.93
C TYR A 129 10.28 0.88 -10.70
N LYS A 130 10.92 1.07 -11.86
CA LYS A 130 11.61 0.00 -12.59
C LYS A 130 12.75 -0.60 -11.75
N CYS A 131 12.46 -1.49 -10.82
CA CYS A 131 13.43 -2.40 -10.22
C CYS A 131 13.18 -3.81 -10.78
N ARG A 132 13.84 -4.13 -11.90
CA ARG A 132 13.88 -5.50 -12.43
C ARG A 132 14.74 -6.35 -11.49
N HIS A 133 14.13 -7.03 -10.53
CA HIS A 133 14.78 -8.19 -9.93
C HIS A 133 14.59 -9.40 -10.83
N ARG A 134 15.68 -9.82 -11.50
CA ARG A 134 15.85 -11.18 -11.99
C ARG A 134 15.83 -12.10 -10.77
N THR A 135 14.79 -12.93 -10.64
CA THR A 135 14.79 -14.07 -9.74
C THR A 135 15.76 -15.13 -10.28
N GLY A 136 17.05 -14.96 -9.97
CA GLY A 136 18.01 -16.05 -10.06
C GLY A 136 17.64 -17.08 -8.99
N ARG A 137 17.15 -18.25 -9.42
CA ARG A 137 17.06 -19.44 -8.57
C ARG A 137 18.43 -19.69 -7.94
N ARG A 138 18.60 -19.39 -6.65
CA ARG A 138 19.71 -19.95 -5.87
C ARG A 138 19.42 -21.45 -5.74
N LYS A 139 20.17 -22.28 -6.47
CA LYS A 139 20.26 -23.71 -6.19
C LYS A 139 20.75 -23.87 -4.75
N ARG A 140 20.05 -24.66 -3.93
CA ARG A 140 20.58 -25.15 -2.65
C ARG A 140 21.82 -25.99 -2.98
N ALA A 141 22.94 -25.66 -2.36
CA ALA A 141 24.14 -26.50 -2.34
C ALA A 141 23.92 -27.69 -1.39
N PRO A 142 24.60 -28.83 -1.60
CA PRO A 142 24.32 -30.12 -0.96
C PRO A 142 24.45 -30.10 0.56
#